data_AF-A0A496BDR6-F1
#
_entry.id   AF-A0A496BDR6-F1
#
_cell.length_a   1.000
_cell.length_b   1.000
_cell.length_c   1.000
_cell.angle_alpha   90.00
_cell.angle_beta   90.00
_cell.angle_gamma   90.00
#
_symmetry.space_group_name_H-M   'P 1'
#
loop_
_entity.id
_entity.type
_entity.pdbx_description
1 polymer ?
#
loop_
_entity_poly.entity_id
_entity_poly.type
_entity_poly.pdbx_seq_one_letter_code
_entity_poly.pdbx_strand_id
1 'polypeptide(L)'
;MCFQINRQFCVDMLLAFVVFVVSLPLIGNANETELPDQKLMAIFPEAKKFVLRNPGLTADQIAVIEKELDAKLLAEDRKPVFYIPISDRKKPMGLVLFANAEGPGGTIEGAVGLNMQGKVVKVEVYEYKESEAIAGTEFLKQFIGMGIDDPFKIGVDIDTINGYEGAANAVALLPKKTLVMSYALFGKKKLEPEAETASDPEAPVADMPEVEDLKALMMLMIDDYFVVVDYFDDKESKTKAIAAAKRLARYGKSISNFEPPKNADQTEEYVYLQDKFSETLLKFAEALEREGISDETRKQWDAIVELINQAHLRFSEEEIDLDTY
;
A
#
# COMPACT_ATOMS: atom_id res chain seq x y z
N MET A 1 -34.58 -41.73 41.77
CA MET A 1 -33.38 -40.86 41.76
C MET A 1 -33.63 -39.80 40.69
N CYS A 2 -34.31 -38.71 41.06
CA CYS A 2 -33.78 -37.35 41.36
C CYS A 2 -33.54 -36.54 40.07
N PHE A 3 -34.05 -35.32 39.83
CA PHE A 3 -34.87 -34.36 40.60
C PHE A 3 -35.33 -33.24 39.62
N GLN A 4 -36.62 -32.83 39.71
CA GLN A 4 -37.25 -31.48 39.49
C GLN A 4 -36.94 -30.64 38.20
N ILE A 5 -37.70 -29.64 37.69
CA ILE A 5 -38.53 -28.53 38.20
C ILE A 5 -39.52 -28.09 37.06
N ASN A 6 -40.85 -28.10 37.27
CA ASN A 6 -41.78 -26.93 37.35
C ASN A 6 -41.71 -25.89 36.20
N ARG A 7 -42.70 -25.74 35.30
CA ARG A 7 -44.05 -25.10 35.41
C ARG A 7 -44.03 -23.63 34.98
N GLN A 8 -44.66 -23.30 33.84
CA GLN A 8 -45.14 -21.94 33.56
C GLN A 8 -46.55 -21.99 32.94
N PHE A 9 -47.49 -21.39 33.66
CA PHE A 9 -48.90 -21.22 33.31
C PHE A 9 -49.12 -19.78 32.83
N CYS A 10 -50.11 -19.63 31.94
CA CYS A 10 -50.96 -18.49 31.57
C CYS A 10 -50.72 -17.08 32.19
N VAL A 11 -50.93 -16.02 31.41
CA VAL A 11 -52.19 -15.23 31.32
C VAL A 11 -51.95 -13.94 30.52
N ASP A 12 -52.95 -13.60 29.71
CA ASP A 12 -53.19 -12.40 28.90
C ASP A 12 -52.98 -11.03 29.59
N MET A 13 -52.70 -9.96 28.82
CA MET A 13 -53.56 -8.75 28.80
C MET A 13 -53.04 -7.61 27.88
N LEU A 14 -53.90 -7.26 26.91
CA LEU A 14 -54.36 -5.91 26.51
C LEU A 14 -53.39 -4.71 26.37
N LEU A 15 -53.26 -4.27 25.11
CA LEU A 15 -53.83 -3.02 24.54
C LEU A 15 -53.57 -1.68 25.28
N ALA A 16 -52.77 -0.81 24.67
CA ALA A 16 -53.10 0.62 24.52
C ALA A 16 -52.17 1.33 23.50
N PHE A 17 -52.82 1.95 22.51
CA PHE A 17 -52.38 3.03 21.63
C PHE A 17 -51.36 4.01 22.26
N VAL A 18 -50.42 4.56 21.47
CA VAL A 18 -50.13 6.01 21.38
C VAL A 18 -49.01 6.28 20.35
N VAL A 19 -49.39 7.07 19.33
CA VAL A 19 -48.60 7.95 18.45
C VAL A 19 -47.64 7.30 17.44
N PHE A 20 -48.18 7.15 16.22
CA PHE A 20 -47.45 7.05 14.97
C PHE A 20 -46.85 8.44 14.65
N VAL A 21 -45.65 8.75 15.14
CA VAL A 21 -44.84 9.81 14.50
C VAL A 21 -44.28 9.20 13.24
N VAL A 22 -44.83 9.61 12.10
CA VAL A 22 -44.19 9.42 10.79
C VAL A 22 -42.89 10.23 10.81
N SER A 23 -41.81 9.62 11.31
CA SER A 23 -40.48 10.04 10.93
C SER A 23 -40.29 9.55 9.50
N LEU A 24 -40.60 10.41 8.53
CA LEU A 24 -40.04 10.26 7.19
C LEU A 24 -38.52 10.10 7.40
N PRO A 25 -37.89 9.02 6.92
CA PRO A 25 -36.46 9.08 6.75
C PRO A 25 -36.21 10.24 5.79
N LEU A 26 -35.59 11.31 6.30
CA LEU A 26 -34.82 12.19 5.45
C LEU A 26 -33.88 11.27 4.70
N ILE A 27 -34.18 11.07 3.41
CA ILE A 27 -33.25 10.52 2.44
C ILE A 27 -32.08 11.51 2.45
N GLY A 28 -31.14 11.28 3.35
CA GLY A 28 -29.80 11.81 3.21
C GLY A 28 -29.30 11.24 1.89
N ASN A 29 -28.91 12.13 0.99
CA ASN A 29 -28.35 11.76 -0.31
C ASN A 29 -27.13 10.86 -0.08
N ALA A 30 -27.32 9.55 -0.18
CA ALA A 30 -26.26 8.60 -0.40
C ALA A 30 -25.90 8.70 -1.89
N ASN A 31 -25.00 9.62 -2.23
CA ASN A 31 -24.41 9.76 -3.55
C ASN A 31 -22.95 10.17 -3.37
N GLU A 32 -22.09 9.27 -2.88
CA GLU A 32 -20.63 9.48 -2.95
C GLU A 32 -19.76 8.21 -2.81
N THR A 33 -20.33 7.00 -2.82
CA THR A 33 -19.56 5.77 -2.58
C THR A 33 -19.69 4.67 -3.65
N GLU A 34 -20.55 4.82 -4.66
CA GLU A 34 -20.68 3.80 -5.73
C GLU A 34 -19.71 4.01 -6.91
N LEU A 35 -19.16 5.23 -7.08
CA LEU A 35 -18.36 5.62 -8.24
C LEU A 35 -16.89 5.14 -8.25
N PRO A 36 -16.17 5.02 -7.12
CA PRO A 36 -14.79 4.54 -7.13
C PRO A 36 -14.71 3.07 -7.55
N ASP A 37 -15.62 2.22 -7.06
CA ASP A 37 -15.48 0.77 -7.18
C ASP A 37 -15.50 0.29 -8.63
N GLN A 38 -16.38 0.84 -9.48
CA GLN A 38 -16.40 0.49 -10.90
C GLN A 38 -15.13 0.95 -11.63
N LYS A 39 -14.67 2.17 -11.33
CA LYS A 39 -13.44 2.75 -11.92
C LYS A 39 -12.19 1.98 -11.47
N LEU A 40 -12.15 1.55 -10.21
CA LEU A 40 -11.08 0.74 -9.62
C LEU A 40 -11.06 -0.68 -10.20
N MET A 41 -12.23 -1.32 -10.35
CA MET A 41 -12.37 -2.63 -10.99
C MET A 41 -12.00 -2.61 -12.47
N ALA A 42 -12.18 -1.48 -13.16
CA ALA A 42 -11.70 -1.34 -14.54
C ALA A 42 -10.16 -1.39 -14.62
N ILE A 43 -9.45 -0.99 -13.56
CA ILE A 43 -7.98 -1.02 -13.50
C ILE A 43 -7.46 -2.36 -12.99
N PHE A 44 -8.03 -2.86 -11.89
CA PHE A 44 -7.67 -4.15 -11.30
C PHE A 44 -8.89 -5.08 -11.22
N PRO A 45 -9.29 -5.73 -12.33
CA PRO A 45 -10.50 -6.56 -12.37
C PRO A 45 -10.42 -7.82 -11.51
N GLU A 46 -9.22 -8.25 -11.14
CA GLU A 46 -8.99 -9.41 -10.28
C GLU A 46 -8.98 -9.08 -8.78
N ALA A 47 -9.03 -7.79 -8.42
CA ALA A 47 -9.06 -7.36 -7.02
C ALA A 47 -10.35 -7.81 -6.33
N LYS A 48 -10.24 -8.24 -5.08
CA LYS A 48 -11.38 -8.60 -4.21
C LYS A 48 -11.83 -7.45 -3.33
N LYS A 49 -10.89 -6.63 -2.90
CA LYS A 49 -11.14 -5.39 -2.16
C LYS A 49 -10.11 -4.34 -2.52
N PHE A 50 -10.44 -3.10 -2.22
CA PHE A 50 -9.52 -1.98 -2.30
C PHE A 50 -9.37 -1.39 -0.91
N VAL A 51 -8.13 -1.10 -0.54
CA VAL A 51 -7.79 -0.54 0.75
C VAL A 51 -7.32 0.89 0.58
N LEU A 52 -7.92 1.82 1.31
CA LEU A 52 -7.61 3.23 1.16
C LEU A 52 -6.36 3.61 1.97
N ARG A 53 -5.53 4.45 1.36
CA ARG A 53 -4.30 5.00 1.93
C ARG A 53 -4.27 6.50 1.65
N ASN A 54 -4.39 7.30 2.70
CA ASN A 54 -4.33 8.77 2.60
C ASN A 54 -3.13 9.30 3.39
N PRO A 55 -1.90 9.10 2.87
CA PRO A 55 -0.73 9.65 3.52
C PRO A 55 -0.70 11.18 3.36
N GLY A 56 -0.49 11.90 4.46
CA GLY A 56 -0.20 13.32 4.38
C GLY A 56 1.18 13.55 3.74
N LEU A 57 1.27 14.49 2.80
CA LEU A 57 2.54 14.91 2.23
C LEU A 57 3.23 15.95 3.13
N THR A 58 4.50 15.71 3.47
CA THR A 58 5.34 16.71 4.16
C THR A 58 5.77 17.82 3.20
N ALA A 59 6.23 18.96 3.74
CA ALA A 59 6.73 20.05 2.92
C ALA A 59 7.90 19.62 2.00
N ASP A 60 8.78 18.75 2.50
CA ASP A 60 9.92 18.24 1.72
C ASP A 60 9.47 17.30 0.60
N GLN A 61 8.49 16.42 0.88
CA GLN A 61 7.89 15.57 -0.16
C GLN A 61 7.22 16.41 -1.24
N ILE A 62 6.46 17.45 -0.86
CA ILE A 62 5.85 18.39 -1.82
C ILE A 62 6.94 19.04 -2.69
N ALA A 63 8.01 19.55 -2.08
CA ALA A 63 9.09 20.22 -2.81
C ALA A 63 9.78 19.26 -3.81
N VAL A 64 9.97 17.99 -3.43
CA VAL A 64 10.51 16.95 -4.32
C VAL A 64 9.55 16.68 -5.48
N ILE A 65 8.27 16.45 -5.19
CA ILE A 65 7.28 16.14 -6.22
C ILE A 65 7.16 17.29 -7.23
N GLU A 66 7.07 18.53 -6.74
CA GLU A 66 6.95 19.71 -7.60
C GLU A 66 8.18 19.91 -8.49
N LYS A 67 9.37 19.56 -7.99
CA LYS A 67 10.62 19.61 -8.76
C LYS A 67 10.63 18.56 -9.88
N GLU A 68 10.26 17.32 -9.60
CA GLU A 68 10.26 16.24 -10.61
C GLU A 68 9.16 16.43 -11.68
N LEU A 69 8.04 17.05 -11.29
CA LEU A 69 6.95 17.37 -12.22
C LEU A 69 7.17 18.69 -12.99
N ASP A 70 8.12 19.52 -12.56
CA ASP A 70 8.30 20.89 -13.06
C ASP A 70 7.00 21.71 -12.97
N ALA A 71 6.22 21.47 -11.91
CA ALA A 71 4.89 22.07 -11.72
C ALA A 71 4.52 22.12 -10.24
N LYS A 72 3.67 23.07 -9.87
CA LYS A 72 3.10 23.14 -8.52
C LYS A 72 1.98 22.13 -8.34
N LEU A 73 1.95 21.47 -7.19
CA LEU A 73 0.84 20.58 -6.84
C LEU A 73 -0.41 21.41 -6.52
N LEU A 74 -1.56 20.95 -7.01
CA LEU A 74 -2.84 21.52 -6.65
C LEU A 74 -3.14 21.25 -5.17
N ALA A 75 -4.05 22.03 -4.58
CA ALA A 75 -4.39 21.87 -3.17
C ALA A 75 -4.96 20.46 -2.87
N GLU A 76 -5.68 19.88 -3.83
CA GLU A 76 -6.22 18.52 -3.80
C GLU A 76 -5.13 17.45 -3.89
N ASP A 77 -4.10 17.64 -4.73
CA ASP A 77 -2.98 16.70 -4.87
C ASP A 77 -2.15 16.56 -3.58
N ARG A 78 -2.25 17.51 -2.65
CA ARG A 78 -1.49 17.49 -1.38
C ARG A 78 -2.02 16.49 -0.36
N LYS A 79 -3.22 15.94 -0.60
CA LYS A 79 -3.87 14.93 0.24
C LYS A 79 -4.27 13.72 -0.63
N PRO A 80 -3.29 13.01 -1.21
CA PRO A 80 -3.58 11.95 -2.15
C PRO A 80 -4.29 10.79 -1.46
N VAL A 81 -5.30 10.24 -2.14
CA VAL A 81 -5.94 8.99 -1.74
C VAL A 81 -5.52 7.90 -2.70
N PHE A 82 -4.67 7.00 -2.21
CA PHE A 82 -4.28 5.78 -2.91
C PHE A 82 -5.24 4.64 -2.57
N TYR A 83 -5.53 3.82 -3.57
CA TYR A 83 -6.31 2.60 -3.42
C TYR A 83 -5.42 1.40 -3.69
N ILE A 84 -5.23 0.54 -2.69
CA ILE A 84 -4.40 -0.65 -2.78
C ILE A 84 -5.32 -1.84 -3.15
N PRO A 85 -5.29 -2.34 -4.40
CA PRO A 85 -6.01 -3.55 -4.79
C PRO A 85 -5.46 -4.77 -4.04
N ILE A 86 -6.34 -5.53 -3.41
CA ILE A 86 -6.00 -6.78 -2.72
C ILE A 86 -6.59 -7.96 -3.47
N SER A 87 -5.75 -8.93 -3.83
CA SER A 87 -6.14 -10.18 -4.51
C SER A 87 -6.92 -11.14 -3.60
N ASP A 88 -7.42 -12.22 -4.19
CA ASP A 88 -8.07 -13.33 -3.47
C ASP A 88 -7.19 -14.01 -2.42
N ARG A 89 -5.86 -13.95 -2.61
CA ARG A 89 -4.86 -14.46 -1.68
C ARG A 89 -4.47 -13.46 -0.59
N LYS A 90 -5.24 -12.38 -0.42
CA LYS A 90 -4.94 -11.28 0.51
C LYS A 90 -3.59 -10.57 0.25
N LYS A 91 -3.14 -10.54 -1.01
CA LYS A 91 -1.89 -9.87 -1.40
C LYS A 91 -2.16 -8.55 -2.12
N PRO A 92 -1.41 -7.47 -1.81
CA PRO A 92 -1.47 -6.24 -2.60
C PRO A 92 -0.98 -6.51 -4.01
N MET A 93 -1.70 -5.96 -4.99
CA MET A 93 -1.41 -6.12 -6.41
C MET A 93 -0.74 -4.88 -7.02
N GLY A 94 -0.73 -3.77 -6.26
CA GLY A 94 -0.27 -2.48 -6.73
C GLY A 94 -0.91 -1.32 -5.98
N LEU A 95 -1.08 -0.20 -6.66
CA LEU A 95 -1.81 0.96 -6.17
C LEU A 95 -2.55 1.66 -7.31
N VAL A 96 -3.61 2.39 -6.98
CA VAL A 96 -4.31 3.30 -7.90
C VAL A 96 -4.35 4.68 -7.29
N LEU A 97 -4.08 5.71 -8.11
CA LEU A 97 -4.33 7.10 -7.77
C LEU A 97 -5.30 7.71 -8.77
N PHE A 98 -6.33 8.39 -8.28
CA PHE A 98 -7.12 9.31 -9.09
C PHE A 98 -6.39 10.66 -9.10
N ALA A 99 -6.12 11.16 -10.29
CA ALA A 99 -5.29 12.33 -10.49
C ALA A 99 -5.90 13.27 -11.53
N ASN A 100 -5.60 14.55 -11.36
CA ASN A 100 -6.04 15.61 -12.25
C ASN A 100 -4.83 16.20 -13.00
N ALA A 101 -5.06 16.65 -14.23
CA ALA A 101 -4.09 17.40 -15.02
C ALA A 101 -4.78 18.54 -15.77
N GLU A 102 -4.10 19.68 -15.91
CA GLU A 102 -4.63 20.83 -16.65
C GLU A 102 -4.24 20.75 -18.13
N GLY A 103 -5.25 20.64 -19.01
CA GLY A 103 -5.10 20.71 -20.47
C GLY A 103 -5.60 22.04 -21.06
N PRO A 104 -5.37 22.28 -22.36
CA PRO A 104 -5.88 23.46 -23.08
C PRO A 104 -7.39 23.78 -22.90
N GLY A 105 -8.23 22.75 -22.79
CA GLY A 105 -9.68 22.80 -22.62
C GLY A 105 -10.13 22.75 -21.15
N GLY A 106 -9.18 22.65 -20.20
CA GLY A 106 -9.41 22.62 -18.76
C GLY A 106 -8.94 21.32 -18.10
N THR A 107 -9.43 21.07 -16.89
CA THR A 107 -9.06 19.90 -16.08
C THR A 107 -9.45 18.59 -16.78
N ILE A 108 -8.51 17.66 -16.76
CA ILE A 108 -8.63 16.27 -17.20
C ILE A 108 -8.50 15.41 -15.94
N GLU A 109 -9.54 14.63 -15.67
CA GLU A 109 -9.57 13.69 -14.53
C GLU A 109 -9.35 12.27 -15.02
N GLY A 110 -8.48 11.54 -14.34
CA GLY A 110 -8.18 10.15 -14.67
C GLY A 110 -7.76 9.33 -13.46
N ALA A 111 -7.52 8.05 -13.71
CA ALA A 111 -6.90 7.15 -12.74
C ALA A 111 -5.77 6.37 -13.37
N VAL A 112 -4.74 6.12 -12.55
CA VAL A 112 -3.57 5.37 -12.95
C VAL A 112 -3.34 4.26 -11.96
N GLY A 113 -3.23 3.03 -12.47
CA GLY A 113 -2.78 1.88 -11.70
C GLY A 113 -1.30 1.64 -11.89
N LEU A 114 -0.58 1.38 -10.80
CA LEU A 114 0.79 0.86 -10.81
C LEU A 114 0.81 -0.55 -10.21
N ASN A 115 1.67 -1.45 -10.70
CA ASN A 115 1.96 -2.71 -10.04
C ASN A 115 2.92 -2.54 -8.85
N MET A 116 3.22 -3.65 -8.16
CA MET A 116 4.14 -3.68 -7.02
C MET A 116 5.58 -3.27 -7.39
N GLN A 117 5.97 -3.36 -8.67
CA GLN A 117 7.27 -2.94 -9.18
C GLN A 117 7.32 -1.46 -9.59
N GLY A 118 6.26 -0.69 -9.33
CA GLY A 118 6.20 0.73 -9.72
C GLY A 118 6.11 0.94 -11.22
N LYS A 119 5.52 -0.01 -11.96
CA LYS A 119 5.22 0.12 -13.39
C LYS A 119 3.74 0.35 -13.62
N VAL A 120 3.42 1.22 -14.58
CA VAL A 120 2.04 1.53 -14.97
C VAL A 120 1.38 0.27 -15.53
N VAL A 121 0.26 -0.15 -14.96
CA VAL A 121 -0.56 -1.25 -15.50
C VAL A 121 -1.72 -0.77 -16.34
N LYS A 122 -2.24 0.43 -16.02
CA LYS A 122 -3.35 1.03 -16.77
C LYS A 122 -3.47 2.53 -16.49
N VAL A 123 -3.91 3.26 -17.50
CA VAL A 123 -4.35 4.65 -17.41
C VAL A 123 -5.78 4.71 -17.95
N GLU A 124 -6.66 5.42 -17.24
CA GLU A 124 -8.04 5.68 -17.64
C GLU A 124 -8.30 7.19 -17.52
N VAL A 125 -9.04 7.75 -18.47
CA VAL A 125 -9.44 9.17 -18.48
C VAL A 125 -10.97 9.23 -18.44
N TYR A 126 -11.53 9.97 -17.47
CA TYR A 126 -12.97 9.95 -17.18
C TYR A 126 -13.67 11.27 -17.52
N GLU A 127 -13.08 12.40 -17.13
CA GLU A 127 -13.69 13.72 -17.35
C GLU A 127 -12.69 14.61 -18.07
N TYR A 128 -13.12 15.22 -19.18
CA TYR A 128 -12.29 16.10 -20.00
C TYR A 128 -13.17 16.92 -20.95
N LYS A 129 -12.60 18.02 -21.47
CA LYS A 129 -13.23 18.91 -22.47
C LYS A 129 -12.43 18.99 -23.78
N GLU A 130 -11.50 18.06 -23.93
CA GLU A 130 -10.58 17.93 -25.05
C GLU A 130 -11.13 16.97 -26.13
N SER A 131 -10.30 16.63 -27.11
CA SER A 131 -10.61 15.59 -28.09
C SER A 131 -10.76 14.20 -27.45
N GLU A 132 -11.79 13.44 -27.85
CA GLU A 132 -11.99 12.04 -27.45
C GLU A 132 -10.76 11.13 -27.67
N ALA A 133 -9.88 11.52 -28.59
CA ALA A 133 -8.65 10.78 -28.87
C ALA A 133 -7.73 10.66 -27.64
N ILE A 134 -7.79 11.59 -26.67
CA ILE A 134 -6.95 11.54 -25.47
C ILE A 134 -7.37 10.44 -24.50
N ALA A 135 -8.63 9.99 -24.57
CA ALA A 135 -9.15 8.86 -23.81
C ALA A 135 -9.14 7.55 -24.63
N GLY A 136 -8.60 7.59 -25.86
CA GLY A 136 -8.57 6.45 -26.75
C GLY A 136 -7.63 5.35 -26.24
N THR A 137 -8.09 4.10 -26.29
CA THR A 137 -7.31 2.92 -25.84
C THR A 137 -5.93 2.83 -26.50
N GLU A 138 -5.83 3.15 -27.79
CA GLU A 138 -4.56 3.11 -28.53
C GLU A 138 -3.54 4.14 -28.04
N PHE A 139 -4.00 5.29 -27.54
CA PHE A 139 -3.14 6.28 -26.91
C PHE A 139 -2.77 5.87 -25.49
N LEU A 140 -3.76 5.52 -24.67
CA LEU A 140 -3.55 5.20 -23.25
C LEU A 140 -2.71 3.93 -23.03
N LYS A 141 -2.75 2.94 -23.94
CA LYS A 141 -1.95 1.72 -23.80
C LYS A 141 -0.44 1.96 -23.88
N GLN A 142 -0.01 3.08 -24.46
CA GLN A 142 1.41 3.41 -24.61
C GLN A 142 2.09 3.68 -23.26
N PHE A 143 1.31 4.02 -22.23
CA PHE A 143 1.81 4.22 -20.88
C PHE A 143 2.07 2.90 -20.14
N ILE A 144 1.53 1.77 -20.58
CA ILE A 144 1.64 0.48 -19.87
C ILE A 144 3.11 0.02 -19.86
N GLY A 145 3.61 -0.33 -18.68
CA GLY A 145 4.99 -0.76 -18.45
C GLY A 145 5.99 0.36 -18.17
N MET A 146 5.60 1.63 -18.37
CA MET A 146 6.44 2.77 -18.00
C MET A 146 6.61 2.86 -16.48
N GLY A 147 7.77 3.33 -16.02
CA GLY A 147 8.12 3.56 -14.63
C GLY A 147 8.74 4.94 -14.42
N ILE A 148 9.30 5.17 -13.22
CA ILE A 148 9.73 6.49 -12.77
C ILE A 148 10.82 7.15 -13.63
N ASP A 149 11.69 6.35 -14.25
CA ASP A 149 12.81 6.83 -15.06
C ASP A 149 12.43 7.12 -16.52
N ASP A 150 11.21 6.76 -16.92
CA ASP A 150 10.73 7.01 -18.27
C ASP A 150 10.36 8.50 -18.46
N PRO A 151 10.58 9.11 -19.64
CA PRO A 151 10.52 10.56 -19.77
C PRO A 151 9.10 11.13 -19.95
N PHE A 152 8.16 10.28 -20.37
CA PHE A 152 6.77 10.64 -20.71
C PHE A 152 6.65 11.77 -21.76
N LYS A 153 7.55 11.82 -22.75
CA LYS A 153 7.54 12.88 -23.76
C LYS A 153 6.70 12.50 -24.98
N ILE A 154 5.65 13.28 -25.21
CA ILE A 154 4.84 13.21 -26.43
C ILE A 154 5.70 13.53 -27.67
N GLY A 155 5.59 12.69 -28.70
CA GLY A 155 6.35 12.78 -29.95
C GLY A 155 7.77 12.21 -29.88
N VAL A 156 8.18 11.66 -28.73
CA VAL A 156 9.47 10.99 -28.54
C VAL A 156 9.27 9.57 -28.05
N ASP A 157 8.66 9.42 -26.86
CA ASP A 157 8.43 8.13 -26.21
C ASP A 157 6.99 7.64 -26.44
N ILE A 158 6.07 8.57 -26.66
CA ILE A 158 4.64 8.34 -26.83
C ILE A 158 4.21 9.03 -28.11
N ASP A 159 3.47 8.34 -28.97
CA ASP A 159 2.94 8.87 -30.22
C ASP A 159 2.05 10.09 -29.97
N THR A 160 2.11 11.05 -30.88
CA THR A 160 1.32 12.28 -30.78
C THR A 160 -0.13 12.05 -31.19
N ILE A 161 -1.02 12.89 -30.67
CA ILE A 161 -2.35 13.08 -31.22
C ILE A 161 -2.31 14.37 -32.04
N ASN A 162 -2.32 14.24 -33.36
CA ASN A 162 -2.17 15.36 -34.29
C ASN A 162 -3.16 16.50 -33.98
N GLY A 163 -2.62 17.69 -33.70
CA GLY A 163 -3.41 18.89 -33.40
C GLY A 163 -3.94 18.97 -31.96
N TYR A 164 -3.60 18.00 -31.12
CA TYR A 164 -3.99 17.92 -29.70
C TYR A 164 -2.79 17.63 -28.79
N GLU A 165 -1.60 18.09 -29.17
CA GLU A 165 -0.35 17.82 -28.46
C GLU A 165 -0.39 18.36 -27.02
N GLY A 166 -1.02 19.52 -26.80
CA GLY A 166 -1.18 20.08 -25.45
C GLY A 166 -2.02 19.17 -24.54
N ALA A 167 -3.13 18.63 -25.04
CA ALA A 167 -3.99 17.71 -24.30
C ALA A 167 -3.32 16.35 -24.08
N ALA A 168 -2.57 15.85 -25.07
CA ALA A 168 -1.77 14.63 -24.94
C ALA A 168 -0.69 14.77 -23.85
N ASN A 169 -0.01 15.93 -23.80
CA ASN A 169 0.97 16.21 -22.74
C ASN A 169 0.30 16.25 -21.35
N ALA A 170 -0.88 16.84 -21.24
CA ALA A 170 -1.62 16.86 -19.97
C ALA A 170 -1.99 15.44 -19.51
N VAL A 171 -2.43 14.55 -20.42
CA VAL A 171 -2.68 13.14 -20.07
C VAL A 171 -1.41 12.42 -19.65
N ALA A 172 -0.27 12.66 -20.30
CA ALA A 172 1.01 12.07 -19.92
C ALA A 172 1.47 12.49 -18.50
N LEU A 173 0.99 13.62 -17.98
CA LEU A 173 1.24 14.00 -16.59
C LEU A 173 0.51 13.13 -15.58
N LEU A 174 -0.61 12.48 -15.92
CA LEU A 174 -1.35 11.61 -14.98
C LEU A 174 -0.48 10.45 -14.47
N PRO A 175 0.12 9.59 -15.34
CA PRO A 175 0.99 8.51 -14.87
C PRO A 175 2.29 9.03 -14.27
N LYS A 176 2.90 10.08 -14.83
CA LYS A 176 4.11 10.68 -14.26
C LYS A 176 3.87 11.19 -12.83
N LYS A 177 2.78 11.94 -12.60
CA LYS A 177 2.36 12.42 -11.28
C LYS A 177 2.15 11.26 -10.32
N THR A 178 1.44 10.23 -10.75
CA THR A 178 1.19 9.04 -9.93
C THR A 178 2.48 8.35 -9.48
N LEU A 179 3.43 8.16 -10.40
CA LEU A 179 4.74 7.58 -10.11
C LEU A 179 5.55 8.46 -9.16
N VAL A 180 5.69 9.76 -9.44
CA VAL A 180 6.47 10.67 -8.61
C VAL A 180 5.89 10.73 -7.19
N MET A 181 4.57 10.81 -7.06
CA MET A 181 3.89 10.84 -5.76
C MET A 181 4.04 9.50 -5.02
N SER A 182 3.89 8.36 -5.71
CA SER A 182 4.07 7.05 -5.09
C SER A 182 5.51 6.85 -4.62
N TYR A 183 6.51 7.29 -5.39
CA TYR A 183 7.92 7.22 -5.00
C TYR A 183 8.25 8.17 -3.85
N ALA A 184 7.69 9.38 -3.81
CA ALA A 184 7.92 10.30 -2.69
C ALA A 184 7.35 9.80 -1.36
N LEU A 185 6.29 8.99 -1.42
CA LEU A 185 5.56 8.49 -0.26
C LEU A 185 5.98 7.08 0.18
N PHE A 186 6.24 6.21 -0.79
CA PHE A 186 6.49 4.78 -0.58
C PHE A 186 7.85 4.33 -1.12
N GLY A 187 8.48 5.12 -1.99
CA GLY A 187 9.81 4.85 -2.52
C GLY A 187 10.91 5.41 -1.60
N LYS A 188 11.92 4.59 -1.30
CA LYS A 188 13.15 5.10 -0.68
C LYS A 188 13.90 5.97 -1.69
N LYS A 189 13.94 7.27 -1.49
CA LYS A 189 14.82 8.15 -2.26
C LYS A 189 16.29 7.87 -1.89
N LYS A 190 17.04 7.17 -2.76
CA LYS A 190 18.40 7.61 -3.11
C LYS A 190 18.29 8.39 -4.41
N LEU A 191 18.22 9.70 -4.32
CA LEU A 191 18.30 10.59 -5.49
C LEU A 191 19.38 11.61 -5.19
N GLU A 192 20.62 11.20 -5.45
CA GLU A 192 21.66 11.99 -6.11
C GLU A 192 22.50 11.04 -6.98
N PRO A 193 23.06 11.52 -8.11
CA PRO A 193 23.92 10.73 -8.96
C PRO A 193 25.32 10.71 -8.35
N GLU A 194 25.66 9.63 -7.64
CA GLU A 194 27.06 9.32 -7.39
C GLU A 194 27.49 8.16 -8.26
N ALA A 195 28.59 8.42 -8.97
CA ALA A 195 29.20 7.63 -10.00
C ALA A 195 29.27 6.13 -9.68
N GLU A 196 29.03 5.33 -10.71
CA GLU A 196 29.47 3.95 -10.77
C GLU A 196 30.96 3.86 -10.39
N THR A 197 31.24 3.24 -9.25
CA THR A 197 32.45 2.45 -9.07
C THR A 197 32.02 1.02 -8.84
N ALA A 198 32.04 0.25 -9.92
CA ALA A 198 32.14 -1.19 -9.84
C ALA A 198 33.45 -1.56 -9.13
N SER A 199 33.36 -2.17 -7.96
CA SER A 199 34.39 -3.07 -7.44
C SER A 199 33.90 -3.85 -6.20
N ASP A 200 34.00 -5.18 -6.34
CA ASP A 200 34.22 -6.23 -5.34
C ASP A 200 33.04 -7.10 -4.82
N PRO A 201 33.09 -8.45 -4.94
CA PRO A 201 32.02 -9.38 -4.54
C PRO A 201 32.02 -9.79 -3.05
N GLU A 202 32.58 -8.97 -2.15
CA GLU A 202 32.52 -9.20 -0.70
C GLU A 202 32.18 -7.88 0.01
N ALA A 203 30.91 -7.47 -0.03
CA ALA A 203 30.48 -6.29 0.70
C ALA A 203 30.52 -6.55 2.23
N PRO A 204 31.16 -5.67 3.01
CA PRO A 204 31.08 -5.71 4.46
C PRO A 204 29.64 -5.45 4.88
N VAL A 205 29.22 -6.15 5.94
CA VAL A 205 27.91 -6.05 6.56
C VAL A 205 27.62 -4.57 6.87
N ALA A 206 26.74 -3.93 6.11
CA ALA A 206 26.36 -2.54 6.32
C ALA A 206 25.80 -2.36 7.75
N ASP A 207 26.36 -1.38 8.46
CA ASP A 207 25.86 -0.94 9.76
C ASP A 207 24.39 -0.53 9.64
N MET A 208 23.60 -0.86 10.66
CA MET A 208 22.16 -0.56 10.65
C MET A 208 21.96 0.96 10.51
N PRO A 209 21.04 1.41 9.64
CA PRO A 209 20.68 2.81 9.59
C PRO A 209 20.13 3.25 10.96
N GLU A 210 20.64 4.36 11.50
CA GLU A 210 20.05 4.98 12.67
C GLU A 210 18.61 5.41 12.34
N VAL A 211 17.66 4.95 13.15
CA VAL A 211 16.23 5.21 12.98
C VAL A 211 15.71 5.96 14.20
N GLU A 212 15.01 7.07 13.95
CA GLU A 212 14.57 7.99 15.01
C GLU A 212 13.43 7.43 15.87
N ASP A 213 12.55 6.62 15.26
CA ASP A 213 11.40 6.02 15.93
C ASP A 213 11.03 4.62 15.39
N LEU A 214 10.11 3.95 16.08
CA LEU A 214 9.64 2.61 15.73
C LEU A 214 8.98 2.57 14.35
N LYS A 215 8.31 3.66 13.94
CA LYS A 215 7.62 3.75 12.65
C LYS A 215 8.63 3.72 11.51
N ALA A 216 9.73 4.46 11.62
CA ALA A 216 10.83 4.44 10.68
C ALA A 216 11.48 3.04 10.59
N LEU A 217 11.66 2.37 11.73
CA LEU A 217 12.15 0.97 11.75
C LEU A 217 11.20 0.02 11.00
N MET A 218 9.90 0.11 11.25
CA MET A 218 8.90 -0.74 10.58
C MET A 218 8.89 -0.52 9.06
N MET A 219 9.07 0.72 8.59
CA MET A 219 9.20 1.00 7.15
C MET A 219 10.42 0.33 6.53
N LEU A 220 11.55 0.23 7.25
CA LEU A 220 12.72 -0.50 6.76
C LEU A 220 12.46 -2.02 6.65
N MET A 221 11.66 -2.57 7.57
CA MET A 221 11.30 -3.98 7.56
C MET A 221 10.38 -4.36 6.39
N ILE A 222 9.52 -3.46 5.92
CA ILE A 222 8.56 -3.73 4.83
C ILE A 222 9.26 -4.15 3.53
N ASP A 223 10.33 -3.47 3.14
CA ASP A 223 11.05 -3.80 1.91
C ASP A 223 11.68 -5.20 1.99
N ASP A 224 12.33 -5.51 3.10
CA ASP A 224 12.95 -6.83 3.29
C ASP A 224 11.90 -7.94 3.41
N TYR A 225 10.73 -7.63 3.97
CA TYR A 225 9.59 -8.52 3.97
C TYR A 225 9.16 -8.87 2.53
N PHE A 226 8.99 -7.87 1.66
CA PHE A 226 8.60 -8.13 0.26
C PHE A 226 9.66 -8.92 -0.50
N VAL A 227 10.95 -8.65 -0.31
CA VAL A 227 12.02 -9.45 -0.92
C VAL A 227 11.94 -10.94 -0.52
N VAL A 228 11.53 -11.23 0.72
CA VAL A 228 11.31 -12.60 1.17
C VAL A 228 10.05 -13.19 0.52
N VAL A 229 8.95 -12.44 0.46
CA VAL A 229 7.70 -12.88 -0.17
C VAL A 229 7.90 -13.20 -1.65
N ASP A 230 8.57 -12.32 -2.39
CA ASP A 230 8.88 -12.49 -3.82
C ASP A 230 9.68 -13.76 -4.08
N TYR A 231 10.58 -14.13 -3.17
CA TYR A 231 11.29 -15.41 -3.28
C TYR A 231 10.38 -16.62 -3.08
N PHE A 232 9.40 -16.55 -2.17
CA PHE A 232 8.44 -17.63 -1.98
C PHE A 232 7.49 -17.82 -3.17
N ASP A 233 7.10 -16.71 -3.80
CA ASP A 233 6.14 -16.69 -4.90
C ASP A 233 6.80 -16.94 -6.26
N ASP A 234 7.82 -16.14 -6.58
CA ASP A 234 8.40 -16.03 -7.93
C ASP A 234 9.79 -16.67 -8.03
N LYS A 235 10.34 -17.13 -6.90
CA LYS A 235 11.68 -17.75 -6.80
C LYS A 235 12.81 -16.88 -7.35
N GLU A 236 12.65 -15.55 -7.34
CA GLU A 236 13.57 -14.62 -7.99
C GLU A 236 15.03 -14.80 -7.56
N SER A 237 15.33 -14.74 -6.25
CA SER A 237 16.69 -14.88 -5.75
C SER A 237 16.78 -15.35 -4.30
N LYS A 238 17.21 -16.60 -4.11
CA LYS A 238 17.47 -17.19 -2.78
C LYS A 238 18.46 -16.35 -1.97
N THR A 239 19.53 -15.85 -2.60
CA THR A 239 20.55 -15.05 -1.92
C THR A 239 20.01 -13.72 -1.40
N LYS A 240 19.19 -13.01 -2.20
CA LYS A 240 18.54 -11.77 -1.75
C LYS A 240 17.57 -12.02 -0.59
N ALA A 241 16.78 -13.10 -0.68
CA ALA A 241 15.84 -13.48 0.37
C ALA A 241 16.53 -13.84 1.69
N ILE A 242 17.66 -14.56 1.66
CA ILE A 242 18.46 -14.83 2.86
C ILE A 242 19.00 -13.54 3.47
N ALA A 243 19.54 -12.64 2.63
CA ALA A 243 20.06 -11.36 3.12
C ALA A 243 18.95 -10.51 3.76
N ALA A 244 17.77 -10.45 3.14
CA ALA A 244 16.60 -9.76 3.66
C ALA A 244 16.09 -10.38 4.97
N ALA A 245 15.96 -11.70 5.04
CA ALA A 245 15.59 -12.42 6.26
C ALA A 245 16.56 -12.13 7.43
N LYS A 246 17.87 -12.11 7.15
CA LYS A 246 18.89 -11.76 8.15
C LYS A 246 18.77 -10.30 8.62
N ARG A 247 18.43 -9.36 7.72
CA ARG A 247 18.17 -7.96 8.09
C ARG A 247 16.91 -7.81 8.93
N LEU A 248 15.80 -8.47 8.55
CA LEU A 248 14.57 -8.52 9.35
C LEU A 248 14.84 -8.99 10.77
N ALA A 249 15.63 -10.05 10.96
CA ALA A 249 15.99 -10.54 12.29
C ALA A 249 16.75 -9.49 13.12
N ARG A 250 17.58 -8.65 12.49
CA ARG A 250 18.29 -7.54 13.17
C ARG A 250 17.37 -6.38 13.51
N TYR A 251 16.46 -6.04 12.59
CA TYR A 251 15.44 -5.03 12.85
C TYR A 251 14.53 -5.46 13.99
N GLY A 252 14.08 -6.72 13.99
CA GLY A 252 13.30 -7.32 15.08
C GLY A 252 13.96 -7.12 16.45
N LYS A 253 15.26 -7.40 16.55
CA LYS A 253 16.04 -7.17 17.79
C LYS A 253 16.13 -5.70 18.20
N SER A 254 16.05 -4.78 17.24
CA SER A 254 16.14 -3.34 17.50
C SER A 254 14.82 -2.75 18.00
N ILE A 255 13.70 -3.47 17.84
CA ILE A 255 12.38 -3.03 18.34
C ILE A 255 12.41 -2.83 19.86
N SER A 256 13.22 -3.61 20.60
CA SER A 256 13.37 -3.46 22.06
C SER A 256 14.05 -2.15 22.49
N ASN A 257 14.69 -1.43 21.56
CA ASN A 257 15.34 -0.14 21.86
C ASN A 257 14.36 1.04 21.88
N PHE A 258 13.11 0.82 21.45
CA PHE A 258 12.07 1.84 21.45
C PHE A 258 11.20 1.69 22.70
N GLU A 259 10.72 2.82 23.24
CA GLU A 259 9.81 2.79 24.38
C GLU A 259 8.57 1.95 24.04
N PRO A 260 8.13 1.03 24.93
CA PRO A 260 6.91 0.29 24.72
C PRO A 260 5.71 1.25 24.63
N PRO A 261 4.64 0.88 23.90
CA PRO A 261 3.42 1.68 23.86
C PRO A 261 2.87 1.94 25.27
N LYS A 262 2.08 3.00 25.46
CA LYS A 262 1.72 3.63 26.76
C LYS A 262 1.10 2.70 27.82
N ASN A 263 0.76 1.45 27.48
CA ASN A 263 0.29 0.42 28.40
C ASN A 263 1.47 -0.30 29.10
N ALA A 264 2.27 0.45 29.85
CA ALA A 264 3.52 0.02 30.50
C ALA A 264 3.37 -1.12 31.53
N ASP A 265 2.14 -1.49 31.88
CA ASP A 265 1.79 -2.58 32.79
C ASP A 265 2.10 -3.97 32.20
N GLN A 266 2.32 -4.06 30.88
CA GLN A 266 2.50 -5.32 30.12
C GLN A 266 3.95 -5.55 29.63
N THR A 267 4.93 -4.89 30.25
CA THR A 267 6.34 -4.90 29.80
C THR A 267 6.91 -6.31 29.65
N GLU A 268 6.57 -7.26 30.54
CA GLU A 268 7.10 -8.64 30.47
C GLU A 268 6.55 -9.44 29.27
N GLU A 269 5.24 -9.34 28.98
CA GLU A 269 4.63 -10.03 27.84
C GLU A 269 5.06 -9.42 26.50
N TYR A 270 5.23 -8.10 26.46
CA TYR A 270 5.73 -7.38 25.30
C TYR A 270 7.17 -7.79 24.97
N VAL A 271 8.05 -7.79 25.97
CA VAL A 271 9.44 -8.26 25.83
C VAL A 271 9.47 -9.72 25.39
N TYR A 272 8.63 -10.58 25.98
CA TYR A 272 8.53 -11.99 25.56
C TYR A 272 8.15 -12.13 24.07
N LEU A 273 7.15 -11.38 23.59
CA LEU A 273 6.73 -11.44 22.19
C LEU A 273 7.78 -10.88 21.24
N GLN A 274 8.48 -9.80 21.62
CA GLN A 274 9.59 -9.25 20.84
C GLN A 274 10.77 -10.21 20.72
N ASP A 275 11.18 -10.83 21.83
CA ASP A 275 12.26 -11.81 21.87
C ASP A 275 11.91 -13.00 20.98
N LYS A 276 10.70 -13.54 21.16
CA LYS A 276 10.21 -14.68 20.38
C LYS A 276 10.10 -14.37 18.90
N PHE A 277 9.66 -13.16 18.54
CA PHE A 277 9.61 -12.70 17.15
C PHE A 277 11.01 -12.65 16.52
N SER A 278 11.96 -12.03 17.22
CA SER A 278 13.35 -11.90 16.76
C SER A 278 14.04 -13.26 16.62
N GLU A 279 13.84 -14.16 17.59
CA GLU A 279 14.36 -15.54 17.51
C GLU A 279 13.76 -16.33 16.35
N THR A 280 12.46 -16.17 16.10
CA THR A 280 11.78 -16.89 15.01
C THR A 280 12.25 -16.39 13.64
N LEU A 281 12.48 -15.09 13.49
CA LEU A 281 13.12 -14.52 12.29
C LEU A 281 14.53 -15.06 12.05
N LEU A 282 15.32 -15.24 13.11
CA LEU A 282 16.65 -15.83 12.99
C LEU A 282 16.57 -17.29 12.52
N LYS A 283 15.71 -18.11 13.15
CA LYS A 283 15.48 -19.51 12.76
C LYS A 283 14.98 -19.62 11.34
N PHE A 284 14.09 -18.72 10.93
CA PHE A 284 13.62 -18.62 9.55
C PHE A 284 14.78 -18.35 8.57
N ALA A 285 15.63 -17.35 8.86
CA ALA A 285 16.77 -17.02 8.01
C ALA A 285 17.76 -18.20 7.89
N GLU A 286 18.04 -18.90 8.98
CA GLU A 286 18.89 -20.10 9.00
C GLU A 286 18.28 -21.27 8.19
N ALA A 287 16.98 -21.52 8.36
CA ALA A 287 16.26 -22.54 7.58
C ALA A 287 16.26 -22.21 6.08
N LEU A 288 16.00 -20.95 5.73
CA LEU A 288 16.03 -20.45 4.37
C LEU A 288 17.42 -20.59 3.74
N GLU A 289 18.48 -20.32 4.48
CA GLU A 289 19.86 -20.50 4.03
C GLU A 289 20.18 -21.97 3.76
N ARG A 290 19.90 -22.83 4.76
CA ARG A 290 20.20 -24.26 4.74
C ARG A 290 19.42 -25.03 3.67
N GLU A 291 18.11 -24.79 3.58
CA GLU A 291 17.19 -25.64 2.81
C GLU A 291 16.48 -24.89 1.67
N GLY A 292 16.48 -23.54 1.66
CA GLY A 292 15.67 -22.77 0.73
C GLY A 292 14.19 -22.84 1.10
N ILE A 293 13.31 -22.95 0.10
CA ILE A 293 11.86 -23.12 0.35
C ILE A 293 11.62 -24.59 0.71
N SER A 294 11.40 -24.87 1.99
CA SER A 294 11.06 -26.18 2.52
C SER A 294 9.83 -26.08 3.46
N ASP A 295 9.30 -27.23 3.88
CA ASP A 295 8.22 -27.29 4.86
C ASP A 295 8.64 -26.66 6.20
N GLU A 296 9.91 -26.81 6.59
CA GLU A 296 10.45 -26.20 7.80
C GLU A 296 10.53 -24.68 7.64
N THR A 297 11.03 -24.17 6.51
CA THR A 297 11.08 -22.73 6.25
C THR A 297 9.67 -22.11 6.22
N ARG A 298 8.69 -22.79 5.64
CA ARG A 298 7.26 -22.37 5.66
C ARG A 298 6.70 -22.33 7.07
N LYS A 299 6.98 -23.35 7.87
CA LYS A 299 6.54 -23.40 9.27
C LYS A 299 7.12 -22.26 10.11
N GLN A 300 8.39 -21.90 9.90
CA GLN A 300 8.99 -20.73 10.58
C GLN A 300 8.34 -19.42 10.12
N TRP A 301 8.01 -19.30 8.82
CA TRP A 301 7.28 -18.14 8.29
C TRP A 301 5.88 -18.00 8.89
N ASP A 302 5.11 -19.09 8.95
CA ASP A 302 3.77 -19.09 9.54
C ASP A 302 3.81 -18.70 11.02
N ALA A 303 4.83 -19.15 11.76
CA ALA A 303 5.04 -18.77 13.15
C ALA A 303 5.35 -17.26 13.32
N ILE A 304 6.09 -16.65 12.37
CA ILE A 304 6.33 -15.20 12.37
C ILE A 304 5.01 -14.45 12.18
N VAL A 305 4.18 -14.86 11.21
CA VAL A 305 2.87 -14.26 10.96
C VAL A 305 1.96 -14.35 12.18
N GLU A 306 1.95 -15.50 12.85
CA GLU A 306 1.18 -15.68 14.10
C GLU A 306 1.64 -14.72 15.20
N LEU A 307 2.95 -14.56 15.40
CA LEU A 307 3.50 -13.64 16.40
C LEU A 307 3.15 -12.18 16.12
N ILE A 308 3.19 -11.77 14.84
CA ILE A 308 2.77 -10.42 14.43
C ILE A 308 1.30 -10.20 14.77
N ASN A 309 0.43 -11.15 14.45
CA ASN A 309 -1.01 -11.07 14.74
C ASN A 309 -1.27 -11.01 16.27
N GLN A 310 -0.54 -11.81 17.06
CA GLN A 310 -0.65 -11.78 18.52
C GLN A 310 -0.21 -10.43 19.10
N ALA A 311 0.92 -9.89 18.63
CA ALA A 311 1.41 -8.59 19.06
C ALA A 311 0.43 -7.46 18.67
N HIS A 312 -0.11 -7.54 17.46
CA HIS A 312 -1.09 -6.57 16.97
C HIS A 312 -2.34 -6.54 17.86
N LEU A 313 -3.00 -7.68 18.10
CA LEU A 313 -4.19 -7.79 18.95
C LEU A 313 -3.99 -7.31 20.39
N ARG A 314 -2.76 -7.39 20.90
CA ARG A 314 -2.43 -7.08 22.31
C ARG A 314 -2.02 -5.63 22.53
N PHE A 315 -1.28 -5.04 21.60
CA PHE A 315 -0.57 -3.76 21.83
C PHE A 315 -1.04 -2.59 20.96
N SER A 316 -2.02 -2.80 20.08
CA SER A 316 -2.55 -1.72 19.26
C SER A 316 -3.59 -0.90 20.05
N GLU A 317 -3.32 0.38 20.34
CA GLU A 317 -4.31 1.32 20.93
C GLU A 317 -5.49 1.59 19.97
N GLU A 318 -5.23 1.51 18.67
CA GLU A 318 -6.21 1.40 17.59
C GLU A 318 -5.90 0.12 16.82
N GLU A 319 -6.92 -0.64 16.43
CA GLU A 319 -6.78 -1.83 15.60
C GLU A 319 -6.08 -1.43 14.28
N ILE A 320 -4.74 -1.53 14.23
CA ILE A 320 -3.91 -1.55 13.01
C ILE A 320 -4.32 -2.78 12.22
N ASP A 321 -5.47 -2.69 11.56
CA ASP A 321 -5.96 -3.72 10.67
C ASP A 321 -4.86 -4.05 9.66
N LEU A 322 -4.24 -5.23 9.79
CA LEU A 322 -3.22 -5.70 8.84
C LEU A 322 -3.85 -6.00 7.46
N ASP A 323 -5.17 -6.15 7.41
CA ASP A 323 -5.96 -6.18 6.19
C ASP A 323 -6.15 -4.76 5.59
N THR A 324 -5.71 -3.72 6.30
CA THR A 324 -5.62 -2.32 5.88
C THR A 324 -4.20 -1.93 5.44
N TYR A 325 -3.11 -2.63 5.80
CA TYR A 325 -1.73 -2.32 5.34
C TYR A 325 -1.26 -3.21 4.19
#